data_AF-A0A2V5M1L6-F1
#
_entry.id   AF-A0A2V5M1L6-F1
#
_cell.length_a   1.000
_cell.length_b   1.000
_cell.length_c   1.000
_cell.angle_alpha   90.00
_cell.angle_beta   90.00
_cell.angle_gamma   90.00
#
_symmetry.space_group_name_H-M   'P 1'
#
loop_
_entity.id
_entity.type
_entity.pdbx_description
1 polymer ?
#
loop_
_entity_poly.entity_id
_entity_poly.type
_entity_poly.pdbx_seq_one_letter_code
_entity_poly.pdbx_strand_id
1 'polypeptide(L)'
;MDTDLPCPACRIPLTEVRAEHGIIWRCEKCDGRAVGLQLLRRTFTAESINPVWLHAIDNEGNSSRPCPSCGNAMIEVALDNSSGIRVEVCRICEFVWFDAGETGSLQVQPASKSPPAALSQETREAVALAKVQQLAEQARAPDSDSVASEEWWKRIAAFLGMRT
;
A
#
# COMPACT_ATOMS: atom_id res chain seq x y z
N MET A 1 26.25 -1.04 21.44
CA MET A 1 26.03 0.39 21.70
C MET A 1 24.59 0.63 21.37
N ASP A 2 23.76 0.98 22.36
CA ASP A 2 22.41 1.44 22.09
C ASP A 2 22.55 2.80 21.40
N THR A 3 22.27 2.83 20.10
CA THR A 3 22.26 4.08 19.35
C THR A 3 20.90 4.72 19.59
N ASP A 4 20.86 5.68 20.50
CA ASP A 4 19.65 6.45 20.77
C ASP A 4 19.21 7.19 19.50
N LEU A 5 18.07 6.79 18.93
CA LEU A 5 17.50 7.43 17.76
C LEU A 5 16.85 8.77 18.18
N PRO A 6 17.27 9.93 17.65
CA PRO A 6 16.67 11.21 18.02
C PRO A 6 15.36 11.48 17.25
N CYS A 7 14.34 11.96 17.94
CA CYS A 7 13.14 12.49 17.31
C CYS A 7 13.49 13.68 16.37
N PRO A 8 13.08 13.68 15.09
CA PRO A 8 13.43 14.74 14.15
C PRO A 8 12.77 16.08 14.50
N ALA A 9 11.61 16.06 15.19
CA ALA A 9 10.92 17.26 15.64
C ALA A 9 11.42 17.75 17.02
N CYS A 10 11.54 16.85 17.99
CA CYS A 10 11.83 17.21 19.39
C CYS A 10 13.31 17.15 19.76
N ARG A 11 14.14 16.43 18.99
CA ARG A 11 15.55 16.14 19.27
C ARG A 11 15.81 15.45 20.61
N ILE A 12 14.84 14.70 21.12
CA ILE A 12 14.97 13.83 22.29
C ILE A 12 15.04 12.36 21.84
N PRO A 13 15.64 11.46 22.63
CA PRO A 13 15.67 10.03 22.31
C PRO A 13 14.27 9.46 22.11
N LEU A 14 14.12 8.56 21.13
CA LEU A 14 12.90 7.80 20.90
C LEU A 14 12.91 6.54 21.77
N THR A 15 11.75 6.20 22.33
CA THR A 15 11.54 4.98 23.10
C THR A 15 11.18 3.83 22.17
N GLU A 16 11.89 2.70 22.30
CA GLU A 16 11.56 1.47 21.59
C GLU A 16 10.25 0.87 22.10
N VAL A 17 9.34 0.53 21.18
CA VAL A 17 8.07 -0.13 21.48
C VAL A 17 7.96 -1.38 20.62
N ARG A 18 7.76 -2.53 21.26
CA ARG A 18 7.52 -3.79 20.55
C ARG A 18 6.07 -3.85 20.06
N ALA A 19 5.90 -3.92 18.74
CA ALA A 19 4.63 -4.14 18.07
C ALA A 19 4.48 -5.62 17.68
N GLU A 20 3.29 -6.00 17.18
CA GLU A 20 2.96 -7.38 16.78
C GLU A 20 3.98 -7.98 15.78
N HIS A 21 4.38 -7.20 14.78
CA HIS A 21 5.20 -7.67 13.66
C HIS A 21 6.66 -7.18 13.70
N GLY A 22 7.07 -6.47 14.75
CA GLY A 22 8.40 -5.88 14.84
C GLY A 22 8.54 -4.77 15.87
N ILE A 23 9.50 -3.87 15.63
CA ILE A 23 9.84 -2.77 16.53
C ILE A 23 9.45 -1.45 15.88
N ILE A 24 8.82 -0.57 16.66
CA ILE A 24 8.62 0.84 16.31
C ILE A 24 9.30 1.72 17.36
N TRP A 25 9.59 2.96 17.01
CA TRP A 25 10.14 3.94 17.93
C TRP A 25 9.17 5.09 18.11
N ARG A 26 8.97 5.55 19.34
CA ARG A 26 7.98 6.58 19.69
C ARG A 26 8.63 7.73 20.44
N CYS A 27 8.26 8.95 20.10
CA CYS A 27 8.63 10.13 20.87
C CYS A 27 7.65 10.35 22.03
N GLU A 28 8.14 10.42 23.26
CA GLU A 28 7.28 10.65 24.44
C GLU A 28 6.73 12.09 24.53
N LYS A 29 7.34 13.04 23.82
CA LYS A 29 6.93 14.45 23.83
C LYS A 29 5.88 14.79 22.77
N CYS A 30 6.11 14.36 21.52
CA CYS A 30 5.23 14.71 20.40
C CYS A 30 4.43 13.55 19.85
N ASP A 31 4.51 12.34 20.44
CA ASP A 31 3.82 11.13 19.96
C ASP A 31 4.17 10.67 18.53
N GLY A 32 5.15 11.31 17.88
CA GLY A 32 5.65 10.92 16.57
C GLY A 32 6.31 9.55 16.60
N ARG A 33 6.25 8.84 15.47
CA ARG A 33 6.65 7.44 15.36
C ARG A 33 7.61 7.23 14.20
N ALA A 34 8.66 6.47 14.46
CA ALA A 34 9.56 5.97 13.42
C ALA A 34 9.35 4.47 13.23
N VAL A 35 9.37 4.03 11.98
CA VAL A 35 9.15 2.63 11.60
C VAL A 35 9.88 2.30 10.31
N GLY A 36 10.42 1.10 10.20
CA GLY A 36 11.01 0.62 8.94
C GLY A 36 9.92 0.27 7.92
N LEU A 37 10.16 0.57 6.64
CA LEU A 37 9.23 0.28 5.54
C LEU A 37 8.81 -1.20 5.49
N GLN A 38 9.71 -2.12 5.81
CA GLN A 38 9.38 -3.55 5.81
C GLN A 38 8.36 -3.94 6.90
N LEU A 39 8.35 -3.26 8.05
CA LEU A 39 7.34 -3.47 9.07
C LEU A 39 5.98 -2.91 8.61
N LEU A 40 5.97 -1.76 7.95
CA LEU A 40 4.75 -1.21 7.35
C LEU A 40 4.14 -2.18 6.34
N ARG A 41 4.94 -2.73 5.42
CA ARG A 41 4.51 -3.72 4.41
C ARG A 41 3.97 -5.03 4.98
N ARG A 42 4.28 -5.36 6.24
CA ARG A 42 3.72 -6.52 6.95
C ARG A 42 2.45 -6.19 7.73
N THR A 43 2.31 -4.93 8.14
CA THR A 43 1.26 -4.51 9.06
C THR A 43 0.06 -3.90 8.32
N PHE A 44 0.28 -3.20 7.21
CA PHE A 44 -0.76 -2.46 6.48
C PHE A 44 -0.89 -2.95 5.04
N THR A 45 -2.06 -2.75 4.43
CA THR A 45 -2.31 -3.24 3.07
C THR A 45 -1.41 -2.56 2.04
N ALA A 46 -1.21 -3.21 0.90
CA ALA A 46 -0.39 -2.67 -0.18
C ALA A 46 -0.95 -1.35 -0.69
N GLU A 47 -2.27 -1.19 -0.71
CA GLU A 47 -2.96 0.03 -1.11
C GLU A 47 -2.63 1.22 -0.18
N SER A 48 -2.43 0.98 1.12
CA SER A 48 -2.04 2.03 2.07
C SER A 48 -0.55 2.38 2.03
N ILE A 49 0.34 1.46 1.65
CA ILE A 49 1.80 1.66 1.76
C ILE A 49 2.48 1.92 0.42
N ASN A 50 1.98 1.37 -0.68
CA ASN A 50 2.62 1.57 -1.99
C ASN A 50 2.70 3.04 -2.42
N PRO A 51 1.65 3.87 -2.25
CA PRO A 51 1.72 5.28 -2.65
C PRO A 51 2.85 6.03 -1.95
N VAL A 52 3.06 5.77 -0.65
CA VAL A 52 4.15 6.37 0.14
C VAL A 52 5.51 6.14 -0.52
N TRP A 53 5.79 4.89 -0.92
CA TRP A 53 7.06 4.54 -1.53
C TRP A 53 7.21 5.08 -2.95
N LEU A 54 6.13 5.04 -3.74
CA LEU A 54 6.12 5.58 -5.10
C LEU A 54 6.38 7.09 -5.10
N HIS A 55 5.62 7.86 -4.31
CA HIS A 55 5.81 9.31 -4.19
C HIS A 55 7.21 9.69 -3.69
N ALA A 56 7.83 8.84 -2.84
CA ALA A 56 9.20 9.06 -2.39
C ALA A 56 10.22 8.87 -3.53
N ILE A 57 10.05 7.83 -4.36
CA ILE A 57 10.92 7.60 -5.52
C ILE A 57 10.77 8.72 -6.55
N ASP A 58 9.52 9.12 -6.83
CA ASP A 58 9.19 10.15 -7.83
C ASP A 58 9.58 11.57 -7.37
N ASN A 59 10.08 11.69 -6.12
CA ASN A 59 10.57 12.93 -5.52
C ASN A 59 9.50 14.03 -5.44
N GLU A 60 8.25 13.63 -5.19
CA GLU A 60 7.08 14.51 -5.07
C GLU A 60 6.98 15.14 -3.67
N GLY A 61 8.07 15.74 -3.20
CA GLY A 61 8.16 16.23 -1.83
C GLY A 61 9.36 17.10 -1.54
N ASN A 62 9.20 18.00 -0.58
CA ASN A 62 10.28 18.82 -0.03
C ASN A 62 10.27 18.67 1.49
N SER A 63 11.22 17.91 2.04
CA SER A 63 11.59 17.97 3.45
C SER A 63 13.10 17.88 3.57
N SER A 64 13.62 18.41 4.67
CA SER A 64 15.04 18.37 5.01
C SER A 64 15.26 17.89 6.45
N ARG A 65 14.22 17.29 7.08
CA ARG A 65 14.38 16.70 8.41
C ARG A 65 15.38 15.54 8.33
N PRO A 66 16.37 15.48 9.24
CA PRO A 66 17.34 14.40 9.24
C PRO A 66 16.68 13.10 9.70
N CYS A 67 16.97 12.00 9.01
CA CYS A 67 16.52 10.66 9.38
C CYS A 67 17.09 10.28 10.76
N PRO A 68 16.25 9.85 11.72
CA PRO A 68 16.70 9.42 13.04
C PRO A 68 17.71 8.27 13.00
N SER A 69 17.60 7.38 12.01
CA SER A 69 18.42 6.17 11.89
C SER A 69 19.79 6.43 11.26
N CYS A 70 19.87 7.21 10.18
CA CYS A 70 21.11 7.39 9.42
C CYS A 70 21.52 8.84 9.18
N GLY A 71 20.76 9.83 9.65
CA GLY A 71 21.05 11.25 9.52
C GLY A 71 20.80 11.87 8.14
N ASN A 72 20.59 11.07 7.09
CA ASN A 72 20.29 11.56 5.74
C ASN A 72 18.96 12.33 5.69
N ALA A 73 18.84 13.31 4.80
CA ALA A 73 17.60 14.05 4.61
C ALA A 73 16.44 13.12 4.19
N MET A 74 15.30 13.28 4.85
CA MET A 74 14.05 12.62 4.48
C MET A 74 13.25 13.49 3.50
N ILE A 75 12.40 12.85 2.71
CA ILE A 75 11.44 13.53 1.82
C ILE A 75 10.03 13.39 2.39
N GLU A 76 9.27 14.47 2.42
CA GLU A 76 7.87 14.45 2.87
C GLU A 76 6.94 14.17 1.68
N VAL A 77 6.17 13.10 1.77
CA VAL A 77 5.33 12.56 0.69
C VAL A 77 3.90 12.37 1.17
N ALA A 78 2.93 12.47 0.26
CA ALA A 78 1.54 12.19 0.62
C ALA A 78 1.34 10.68 0.85
N LEU A 79 0.61 10.32 1.91
CA LEU A 79 0.25 8.93 2.22
C LEU A 79 -0.72 8.35 1.16
N ASP A 80 -1.67 9.18 0.75
CA ASP A 80 -2.57 8.97 -0.36
C ASP A 80 -2.97 10.33 -0.95
N ASN A 81 -3.73 10.34 -2.04
CA ASN A 81 -4.10 11.57 -2.73
C ASN A 81 -5.28 12.33 -2.09
N SER A 82 -5.90 11.81 -1.03
CA SER A 82 -7.20 12.29 -0.54
C SER A 82 -7.25 12.63 0.95
N SER A 83 -6.42 12.01 1.78
CA SER A 83 -6.38 12.20 3.24
C SER A 83 -5.68 13.48 3.67
N GLY A 84 -4.83 14.05 2.81
CA GLY A 84 -3.97 15.19 3.15
C GLY A 84 -2.87 14.85 4.15
N ILE A 85 -2.73 13.59 4.55
CA ILE A 85 -1.68 13.13 5.47
C ILE A 85 -0.37 13.02 4.70
N ARG A 86 0.69 13.59 5.29
CA ARG A 86 2.04 13.57 4.72
C ARG A 86 2.95 12.83 5.68
N VAL A 87 3.86 12.03 5.17
CA VAL A 87 4.82 11.26 5.97
C VAL A 87 6.21 11.48 5.44
N GLU A 88 7.22 11.34 6.29
CA GLU A 88 8.60 11.61 5.92
C GLU A 88 9.34 10.28 5.71
N VAL A 89 9.96 10.13 4.53
CA VAL A 89 10.58 8.87 4.10
C VAL A 89 12.06 9.08 3.87
N CYS A 90 12.89 8.24 4.48
CA CYS A 90 14.31 8.15 4.17
C CYS A 90 14.54 7.13 3.05
N ARG A 91 14.95 7.59 1.87
CA ARG A 91 15.24 6.70 0.72
C ARG A 91 16.53 5.88 0.86
N ILE A 92 17.36 6.20 1.87
CA ILE A 92 18.66 5.56 2.07
C ILE A 92 18.55 4.30 2.96
N CYS A 93 17.78 4.40 4.05
CA CYS A 93 17.62 3.31 5.01
C CYS A 93 16.18 2.84 5.16
N GLU A 94 15.27 3.36 4.33
CA GLU A 94 13.84 3.00 4.28
C GLU A 94 13.09 3.21 5.61
N PHE A 95 13.58 4.12 6.45
CA PHE A 95 12.84 4.60 7.62
C PHE A 95 11.71 5.53 7.19
N VAL A 96 10.56 5.39 7.85
CA VAL A 96 9.40 6.24 7.68
C VAL A 96 9.06 6.87 9.03
N TRP A 97 8.83 8.19 9.01
CA TRP A 97 8.41 8.98 10.15
C TRP A 97 6.98 9.47 9.97
N PHE A 98 6.21 9.34 11.04
CA PHE A 98 4.85 9.83 11.19
C PHE A 98 4.83 10.85 12.33
N ASP A 99 4.31 12.05 12.08
CA ASP A 99 3.95 12.99 13.13
C ASP A 99 2.70 12.49 13.89
N ALA A 100 2.36 13.17 15.01
CA ALA A 100 1.24 12.76 15.85
C ALA A 100 -0.07 12.65 15.05
N GLY A 101 -0.77 11.53 15.22
CA GLY A 101 -2.10 11.31 14.63
C GLY A 101 -2.10 10.88 13.17
N GLU A 102 -0.96 10.87 12.48
CA GLU A 102 -0.88 10.54 11.04
C GLU A 102 -1.00 9.04 10.73
N THR A 103 -0.99 8.19 11.76
CA THR A 103 -1.17 6.73 11.60
C THR A 103 -2.64 6.30 11.53
N GLY A 104 -3.59 7.19 11.81
CA GLY A 104 -5.01 6.84 11.97
C GLY A 104 -5.75 6.45 10.68
N SER A 105 -5.23 6.83 9.51
CA SER A 105 -5.85 6.51 8.21
C SER A 105 -5.41 5.15 7.63
N LEU A 106 -4.32 4.58 8.15
CA LEU A 106 -3.71 3.36 7.61
C LEU A 106 -4.60 2.13 7.85
N GLN A 107 -4.81 1.33 6.80
CA GLN A 107 -5.60 0.11 6.89
C GLN A 107 -4.69 -1.08 7.23
N VAL A 108 -4.92 -1.68 8.39
CA VAL A 108 -4.17 -2.87 8.85
C VAL A 108 -4.50 -4.05 7.94
N GLN A 109 -3.50 -4.86 7.60
CA GLN A 109 -3.75 -6.08 6.86
C GLN A 109 -4.69 -6.98 7.66
N PRO A 110 -5.73 -7.54 7.03
CA PRO A 110 -6.48 -8.60 7.68
C PRO A 110 -5.48 -9.71 8.01
N ALA A 111 -5.54 -10.22 9.25
CA ALA A 111 -4.71 -11.34 9.68
C ALA A 111 -4.70 -12.38 8.57
N SER A 112 -3.51 -12.62 7.99
CA SER A 112 -3.36 -13.51 6.85
C SER A 112 -4.09 -14.81 7.18
N LYS A 113 -5.20 -15.08 6.49
CA LYS A 113 -5.62 -16.45 6.30
C LYS A 113 -4.44 -17.06 5.59
N SER A 114 -3.66 -17.85 6.33
CA SER A 114 -2.54 -18.62 5.80
C SER A 114 -2.92 -19.07 4.39
N PRO A 115 -2.06 -18.87 3.37
CA PRO A 115 -2.40 -19.27 2.00
C PRO A 115 -3.03 -20.66 2.08
N PRO A 116 -4.27 -20.84 1.57
CA PRO A 116 -5.03 -22.06 1.82
C PRO A 116 -4.09 -23.22 1.56
N ALA A 117 -3.89 -24.04 2.60
CA ALA A 117 -2.88 -25.08 2.66
C ALA A 117 -2.76 -25.71 1.28
N ALA A 118 -1.55 -25.66 0.71
CA ALA A 118 -1.27 -25.96 -0.69
C ALA A 118 -2.28 -26.99 -1.22
N LEU A 119 -3.26 -26.52 -2.01
CA LEU A 119 -4.33 -27.37 -2.55
C LEU A 119 -3.69 -28.67 -3.05
N SER A 120 -4.27 -29.81 -2.71
CA SER A 120 -3.75 -31.11 -3.18
C SER A 120 -3.57 -31.06 -4.70
N GLN A 121 -2.58 -31.80 -5.21
CA GLN A 121 -2.32 -31.87 -6.64
C GLN A 121 -3.61 -32.15 -7.43
N GLU A 122 -4.44 -33.05 -6.93
CA GLU A 122 -5.76 -33.40 -7.47
C GLU A 122 -6.72 -32.20 -7.54
N THR A 123 -6.76 -31.35 -6.52
CA THR A 123 -7.61 -30.15 -6.52
C THR A 123 -7.11 -29.13 -7.56
N ARG A 124 -5.79 -28.98 -7.72
CA ARG A 124 -5.20 -28.07 -8.72
C ARG A 124 -5.47 -28.56 -10.14
N GLU A 125 -5.35 -29.87 -10.36
CA GLU A 125 -5.64 -30.51 -11.64
C GLU A 125 -7.11 -30.36 -12.01
N ALA A 126 -8.03 -30.58 -11.07
CA ALA A 126 -9.47 -30.40 -11.29
C ALA A 126 -9.82 -28.95 -11.68
N VAL A 127 -9.23 -27.96 -10.98
CA VAL A 127 -9.44 -26.54 -11.30
C VAL A 127 -8.87 -26.19 -12.67
N ALA A 128 -7.68 -26.71 -13.02
CA ALA A 128 -7.07 -26.47 -14.32
C ALA A 128 -7.90 -27.08 -15.46
N LEU A 129 -8.40 -28.32 -15.30
CA LEU A 129 -9.25 -28.99 -16.28
C LEU A 129 -10.58 -28.26 -16.47
N ALA A 130 -11.22 -27.83 -15.37
CA ALA A 130 -12.45 -27.04 -15.45
C ALA A 130 -12.25 -25.72 -16.21
N LYS A 131 -11.10 -25.05 -16.01
CA LYS A 131 -10.78 -23.81 -16.72
C LYS A 131 -10.56 -24.03 -18.22
N VAL A 132 -9.88 -25.12 -18.60
CA VAL A 132 -9.68 -25.50 -20.01
C VAL A 132 -11.01 -25.83 -20.68
N GLN A 133 -11.88 -26.58 -20.01
CA GLN A 133 -13.22 -26.90 -20.52
C GLN A 133 -14.06 -25.64 -20.73
N GLN A 134 -14.05 -24.71 -19.76
CA GLN A 134 -14.76 -23.43 -19.90
C GLN A 134 -14.27 -22.62 -21.10
N LEU A 135 -12.96 -22.55 -21.31
CA LEU A 135 -12.37 -21.84 -22.46
C LEU A 135 -12.73 -22.51 -23.79
N ALA A 136 -12.72 -23.85 -23.83
CA ALA A 136 -13.12 -24.61 -25.00
C ALA A 136 -14.61 -24.40 -25.35
N GLU A 137 -15.49 -24.35 -24.34
CA GLU A 137 -16.91 -24.07 -24.50
C GLU A 137 -17.13 -22.64 -25.02
N GLN A 138 -16.41 -21.66 -24.46
CA GLN A 138 -16.45 -20.27 -24.91
C GLN A 138 -15.94 -20.09 -26.34
N ALA A 139 -14.93 -20.85 -26.76
CA ALA A 139 -14.43 -20.85 -28.13
C ALA A 139 -15.30 -21.66 -29.11
N ARG A 140 -16.18 -22.54 -28.60
CA ARG A 140 -17.11 -23.35 -29.39
C ARG A 140 -18.51 -22.75 -29.47
N ALA A 141 -18.82 -21.75 -28.63
CA ALA A 141 -19.97 -20.90 -28.86
C ALA A 141 -19.86 -20.32 -30.28
N PRO A 142 -20.89 -20.47 -31.13
CA PRO A 142 -20.85 -19.95 -32.49
C PRO A 142 -20.62 -18.44 -32.45
N ASP A 143 -19.75 -17.93 -33.33
CA ASP A 143 -19.64 -16.49 -33.61
C ASP A 143 -21.04 -15.98 -33.99
N SER A 144 -21.76 -15.42 -33.01
CA SER A 144 -22.93 -14.61 -33.30
C SER A 144 -22.48 -13.20 -33.69
N ASP A 145 -21.51 -13.11 -34.60
CA ASP A 145 -21.30 -11.94 -35.43
C ASP A 145 -22.27 -12.02 -36.61
N SER A 146 -23.57 -11.96 -36.31
CA SER A 146 -24.55 -11.35 -37.19
C SER A 146 -25.89 -11.20 -36.46
N VAL A 147 -26.28 -9.93 -36.30
CA VAL A 147 -27.59 -9.41 -35.88
C VAL A 147 -27.83 -9.27 -34.36
N ALA A 148 -27.14 -8.31 -33.73
CA ALA A 148 -27.68 -7.52 -32.61
C ALA A 148 -27.02 -6.13 -32.51
N SER A 149 -27.29 -5.33 -33.56
CA SER A 149 -27.45 -3.88 -33.57
C SER A 149 -26.31 -2.93 -33.16
N GLU A 150 -26.11 -1.94 -34.03
CA GLU A 150 -25.61 -0.56 -33.89
C GLU A 150 -26.17 0.25 -32.66
N GLU A 151 -26.52 -0.41 -31.56
CA GLU A 151 -27.19 0.17 -30.39
C GLU A 151 -26.30 0.25 -29.13
N TRP A 152 -25.14 -0.43 -29.12
CA TRP A 152 -24.34 -0.53 -27.88
C TRP A 152 -23.73 0.83 -27.47
N TRP A 153 -23.29 1.64 -28.45
CA TRP A 153 -22.83 3.00 -28.22
C TRP A 153 -23.93 3.96 -27.77
N LYS A 154 -25.21 3.71 -28.14
CA LYS A 154 -26.35 4.50 -27.65
C LYS A 154 -26.60 4.27 -26.15
N ARG A 155 -26.30 3.08 -25.63
CA ARG A 155 -26.34 2.77 -24.18
C ARG A 155 -25.24 3.48 -23.40
N ILE A 156 -24.10 3.78 -24.03
CA ILE A 156 -22.99 4.53 -23.43
C ILE A 156 -23.31 6.04 -23.39
N ALA A 157 -23.90 6.59 -24.45
CA ALA A 157 -24.28 8.01 -24.50
C ALA A 157 -25.33 8.39 -23.43
N ALA A 158 -26.27 7.50 -23.14
CA ALA A 158 -27.27 7.70 -22.08
C ALA A 158 -26.67 7.71 -20.65
N PHE A 159 -25.52 7.06 -20.43
CA PHE A 159 -24.86 6.98 -19.13
C PHE A 159 -24.00 8.21 -18.82
N LEU A 160 -23.62 8.98 -19.84
CA LEU A 160 -22.71 10.14 -19.71
C LEU A 160 -23.42 11.50 -19.78
N GLY A 161 -24.75 11.54 -19.76
CA GLY A 161 -25.52 12.79 -19.57
C GLY A 161 -25.35 13.85 -20.66
N MET A 162 -24.88 13.48 -21.86
CA MET A 162 -24.81 14.40 -23.00
C MET A 162 -26.11 14.31 -23.80
N ARG A 163 -26.91 15.38 -23.80
CA ARG A 163 -28.04 15.53 -24.72
C ARG A 163 -27.51 15.63 -26.15
N THR A 164 -27.99 14.73 -27.02
CA THR A 164 -27.96 14.88 -28.48
C THR A 164 -28.76 16.09 -28.92
#